data_AF-A0A7X7GW51-F1
#
_entry.id   AF-A0A7X7GW51-F1
#
_cell.length_a   1.000
_cell.length_b   1.000
_cell.length_c   1.000
_cell.angle_alpha   90.00
_cell.angle_beta   90.00
_cell.angle_gamma   90.00
#
_symmetry.space_group_name_H-M   'P 1'
#
loop_
_entity.id
_entity.type
_entity.pdbx_description
1 polymer ?
#
loop_
_entity_poly.entity_id
_entity_poly.type
_entity_poly.pdbx_seq_one_letter_code
_entity_poly.pdbx_strand_id
1 'polypeptide(L)'
;MAQEGYDKLLALTDSRYRLSIIVAKRAAQLKFGVPSVLDPEDQPKNENTVSLAMKELTISDQVRWGDDGTLPSLDEVRRTVEPVRVETPQTFSSPFDDDED
;
A
#
# COMPACT_ATOMS: atom_id res chain seq x y z
N MET A 1 -20.32 17.11 2.09
CA MET A 1 -20.63 16.16 1.00
C MET A 1 -20.03 14.82 1.40
N ALA A 2 -20.82 13.76 1.45
CA ALA A 2 -20.29 12.42 1.73
C ALA A 2 -19.32 12.03 0.59
N GLN A 3 -18.24 11.33 0.93
CA GLN A 3 -17.29 10.84 -0.07
C GLN A 3 -18.03 9.92 -1.04
N GLU A 4 -17.90 10.17 -2.35
CA GLU A 4 -18.58 9.39 -3.39
C GLU A 4 -18.21 7.90 -3.23
N GLY A 5 -19.22 7.02 -3.21
CA GLY A 5 -19.04 5.58 -2.97
C GLY A 5 -18.99 5.13 -1.50
N TYR A 6 -19.10 6.05 -0.53
CA TYR A 6 -19.11 5.67 0.89
C TYR A 6 -20.25 4.73 1.27
N ASP A 7 -21.44 4.90 0.69
CA ASP A 7 -22.57 4.00 0.93
C ASP A 7 -22.29 2.58 0.41
N LYS A 8 -21.56 2.46 -0.71
CA LYS A 8 -21.10 1.17 -1.23
C LYS A 8 -20.10 0.53 -0.27
N LEU A 9 -19.15 1.30 0.25
CA LEU A 9 -18.19 0.82 1.25
C LEU A 9 -18.86 0.33 2.53
N LEU A 10 -19.88 1.03 3.00
CA LEU A 10 -20.68 0.59 4.15
C LEU A 10 -21.39 -0.73 3.86
N ALA A 11 -21.96 -0.91 2.66
CA ALA A 11 -22.66 -2.12 2.27
C ALA A 11 -21.73 -3.35 2.11
N LEU A 12 -20.43 -3.16 1.91
CA LEU A 12 -19.45 -4.26 1.81
C LEU A 12 -19.16 -4.94 3.15
N THR A 13 -19.48 -4.29 4.27
CA THR A 13 -19.11 -4.77 5.61
C THR A 13 -20.33 -4.82 6.53
N ASP A 14 -20.25 -5.66 7.55
CA ASP A 14 -21.27 -5.75 8.61
C ASP A 14 -21.29 -4.53 9.55
N SER A 15 -20.20 -3.75 9.60
CA SER A 15 -20.06 -2.65 10.53
C SER A 15 -19.07 -1.58 10.07
N ARG A 16 -19.37 -0.33 10.45
CA ARG A 16 -18.49 0.83 10.24
C ARG A 16 -17.09 0.61 10.81
N TYR A 17 -17.01 -0.01 11.98
CA TYR A 17 -15.72 -0.32 12.62
C TYR A 17 -14.90 -1.29 11.77
N ARG A 18 -15.52 -2.36 11.25
CA ARG A 18 -14.84 -3.33 10.39
C ARG A 18 -14.33 -2.69 9.11
N LEU A 19 -15.14 -1.84 8.47
CA LEU A 19 -14.70 -1.05 7.31
C LEU A 19 -13.46 -0.19 7.65
N SER A 20 -13.48 0.53 8.77
CA SER A 20 -12.33 1.34 9.19
C SER A 20 -11.06 0.51 9.38
N ILE A 21 -11.17 -0.68 9.98
CA ILE A 21 -10.03 -1.59 10.15
C ILE A 21 -9.50 -2.10 8.81
N ILE A 22 -10.39 -2.52 7.90
CA ILE A 22 -10.01 -3.01 6.57
C ILE A 22 -9.28 -1.92 5.78
N VAL A 23 -9.85 -0.71 5.72
CA VAL A 23 -9.25 0.45 5.06
C VAL A 23 -7.87 0.77 5.66
N ALA A 24 -7.76 0.79 7.00
CA ALA A 24 -6.49 1.08 7.67
C ALA A 24 -5.41 0.03 7.38
N LYS A 25 -5.77 -1.27 7.42
CA LYS A 25 -4.84 -2.36 7.10
C LYS A 25 -4.39 -2.31 5.63
N ARG A 26 -5.31 -2.04 4.70
CA ARG A 26 -4.95 -1.91 3.27
C ARG A 26 -4.09 -0.67 3.02
N ALA A 27 -4.41 0.46 3.63
CA ALA A 27 -3.56 1.66 3.55
C ALA A 27 -2.15 1.40 4.09
N ALA A 28 -2.01 0.62 5.17
CA ALA A 28 -0.70 0.20 5.67
C ALA A 28 0.06 -0.64 4.64
N GLN A 29 -0.58 -1.64 4.01
CA GLN A 29 0.04 -2.44 2.94
C GLN A 29 0.58 -1.55 1.80
N LEU A 30 -0.22 -0.60 1.33
CA LEU A 30 0.18 0.36 0.29
C LEU A 30 1.40 1.19 0.73
N LYS A 31 1.45 1.64 1.99
CA LYS A 31 2.63 2.34 2.54
C LYS A 31 3.88 1.46 2.59
N PHE A 32 3.74 0.14 2.75
CA PHE A 32 4.84 -0.81 2.73
C PHE A 32 5.26 -1.24 1.32
N GLY A 33 4.72 -0.61 0.27
CA GLY A 33 5.11 -0.88 -1.11
C GLY A 33 4.35 -2.03 -1.78
N VAL A 34 3.28 -2.54 -1.14
CA VAL A 34 2.37 -3.48 -1.83
C VAL A 34 1.71 -2.72 -2.99
N PRO A 35 1.76 -3.25 -4.23
CA PRO A 35 1.17 -2.58 -5.37
C PRO A 35 -0.33 -2.31 -5.21
N SER A 36 -0.78 -1.19 -5.79
CA SER A 36 -2.19 -0.89 -5.97
C SER A 36 -2.83 -1.87 -6.96
N VAL A 37 -4.09 -2.24 -6.73
CA VAL A 37 -4.88 -3.02 -7.69
C VAL A 37 -5.66 -2.15 -8.67
N LEU A 38 -5.62 -0.82 -8.50
CA LEU A 38 -6.20 0.13 -9.46
C LEU A 38 -5.25 0.41 -10.61
N ASP A 39 -5.83 0.51 -11.81
CA ASP A 39 -5.17 1.06 -12.99
C ASP A 39 -4.72 2.50 -12.74
N PRO A 40 -3.62 2.97 -13.38
CA PRO A 40 -3.08 4.30 -13.14
C PRO A 40 -4.08 5.44 -13.36
N GLU A 41 -5.05 5.29 -14.26
CA GLU A 41 -6.07 6.30 -14.55
C GLU A 41 -7.14 6.41 -13.45
N ASP A 42 -7.36 5.32 -12.71
CA ASP A 42 -8.32 5.25 -11.61
C ASP A 42 -7.71 5.65 -10.27
N GLN A 43 -6.38 5.74 -10.18
CA GLN A 43 -5.72 6.15 -8.95
C GLN A 43 -6.13 7.59 -8.58
N PRO A 44 -6.47 7.84 -7.30
CA PRO A 44 -6.77 9.19 -6.87
C PRO A 44 -5.53 10.06 -7.08
N LYS A 45 -5.74 11.30 -7.54
CA LYS A 45 -4.66 12.28 -7.75
C LYS A 45 -3.92 12.69 -6.47
N ASN A 46 -4.40 12.25 -5.30
CA ASN A 46 -3.79 12.52 -4.02
C ASN A 46 -2.90 11.35 -3.59
N GLU A 47 -1.79 11.65 -2.92
CA GLU A 47 -0.87 10.64 -2.37
C GLU A 47 -1.41 9.95 -1.11
N ASN A 48 -2.70 10.16 -0.79
CA ASN A 48 -3.28 9.63 0.43
C ASN A 48 -3.64 8.14 0.24
N THR A 49 -2.80 7.28 0.80
CA THR A 49 -3.01 5.82 0.86
C THR A 49 -4.37 5.37 1.40
N VAL A 50 -5.02 6.16 2.26
CA VAL A 50 -6.39 5.88 2.74
C VAL A 50 -7.41 6.10 1.63
N SER A 51 -7.29 7.20 0.89
CA SER A 51 -8.14 7.48 -0.28
C SER A 51 -7.97 6.41 -1.35
N LEU A 52 -6.73 5.96 -1.58
CA LEU A 52 -6.42 4.88 -2.50
C LEU A 52 -7.06 3.55 -2.04
N ALA A 53 -6.89 3.17 -0.78
CA ALA A 53 -7.50 1.97 -0.22
C ALA A 53 -9.04 1.99 -0.28
N MET A 54 -9.67 3.13 0.02
CA MET A 54 -11.13 3.29 -0.10
C MET A 54 -11.58 3.15 -1.55
N LYS A 55 -10.81 3.66 -2.51
CA LYS A 55 -11.15 3.57 -3.94
C LYS A 55 -10.96 2.15 -4.47
N GLU A 56 -9.90 1.45 -4.05
CA GLU A 56 -9.68 0.02 -4.32
C GLU A 56 -10.89 -0.81 -3.87
N LEU A 57 -11.33 -0.65 -2.62
CA LEU A 57 -12.50 -1.37 -2.10
C LEU A 57 -13.80 -1.04 -2.83
N THR A 58 -13.90 0.15 -3.41
CA THR A 58 -15.12 0.59 -4.10
C THR A 58 -15.23 0.01 -5.51
N ILE A 59 -14.10 -0.14 -6.22
CA ILE A 59 -14.07 -0.43 -7.66
C ILE A 59 -13.56 -1.85 -7.94
N SER A 60 -12.64 -2.37 -7.13
CA SER A 60 -12.00 -3.67 -7.32
C SER A 60 -12.55 -4.73 -6.36
N ASP A 61 -12.62 -5.97 -6.83
CA ASP A 61 -12.95 -7.17 -6.06
C ASP A 61 -11.70 -7.97 -5.64
N GLN A 62 -10.51 -7.46 -5.96
CA GLN A 62 -9.23 -8.12 -5.67
C GLN A 62 -8.81 -7.98 -4.20
N VAL A 63 -9.28 -6.94 -3.50
CA VAL A 63 -9.03 -6.76 -2.07
C VAL A 63 -10.00 -7.63 -1.28
N ARG A 64 -9.47 -8.65 -0.60
CA ARG A 64 -10.24 -9.58 0.23
C ARG A 64 -9.91 -9.41 1.71
N TRP A 65 -10.91 -9.64 2.55
CA TRP A 65 -10.78 -9.64 4.02
C TRP A 65 -11.60 -10.78 4.61
N GLY A 66 -11.14 -11.30 5.74
CA GLY A 66 -11.74 -12.45 6.41
C GLY A 66 -10.98 -12.75 7.70
N ASP A 67 -11.69 -13.35 8.66
CA ASP A 67 -11.15 -13.72 9.97
C ASP A 67 -11.05 -15.25 10.13
N ASP A 68 -11.21 -15.99 9.01
CA ASP A 68 -11.23 -17.46 8.93
C ASP A 68 -9.83 -18.09 8.89
N GLY A 69 -8.78 -17.27 8.92
CA GLY A 69 -7.38 -17.71 8.86
C GLY A 69 -6.95 -18.24 7.48
N THR A 70 -7.77 -18.07 6.44
CA THR A 70 -7.40 -18.47 5.06
C THR A 70 -6.53 -17.45 4.36
N LEU A 71 -6.49 -16.22 4.89
CA LEU A 71 -5.71 -15.11 4.34
C LEU A 71 -4.32 -15.02 4.97
N PRO A 72 -3.30 -14.61 4.20
CA PRO A 72 -1.96 -14.42 4.71
C PRO A 72 -1.91 -13.30 5.75
N SER A 73 -0.98 -13.45 6.69
CA SER A 73 -0.64 -12.42 7.68
C SER A 73 0.00 -11.19 7.01
N LEU A 74 0.00 -10.05 7.72
CA LEU A 74 0.60 -8.83 7.21
C LEU A 74 2.10 -9.01 6.90
N ASP A 75 2.81 -9.80 7.70
CA ASP A 75 4.24 -10.03 7.51
C ASP A 75 4.54 -10.92 6.30
N GLU A 76 3.67 -11.88 6.00
CA GLU A 76 3.76 -12.68 4.77
C GLU A 76 3.53 -11.81 3.54
N VAL A 77 2.51 -10.94 3.57
CA VAL A 77 2.25 -9.98 2.49
C VAL A 77 3.46 -9.05 2.29
N ARG A 78 4.09 -8.57 3.37
CA ARG A 78 5.29 -7.73 3.27
C ARG A 78 6.46 -8.43 2.60
N ARG A 79 6.68 -9.72 2.88
CA ARG A 79 7.78 -10.50 2.27
C ARG A 79 7.62 -10.67 0.76
N THR A 80 6.40 -10.59 0.23
CA THR A 80 6.17 -10.65 -1.22
C THR A 80 6.53 -9.36 -1.95
N VAL A 81 6.68 -8.25 -1.23
CA VAL A 81 7.19 -7.00 -1.79
C VAL A 81 8.71 -7.12 -1.75
N GLU A 82 9.32 -7.52 -2.88
CA GLU A 82 10.78 -7.51 -3.01
C GLU A 82 11.29 -6.12 -2.65
N PRO A 83 12.28 -5.98 -1.74
CA PRO A 83 12.98 -4.71 -1.64
C PRO A 83 13.70 -4.54 -2.98
N VAL A 84 13.31 -3.54 -3.78
CA VAL A 84 14.14 -3.07 -4.87
C VAL A 84 15.48 -2.72 -4.24
N ARG A 85 16.45 -3.62 -4.41
CA ARG A 85 17.79 -3.46 -3.87
C ARG A 85 18.35 -2.27 -4.62
N VAL A 86 18.35 -1.11 -3.98
CA VAL A 86 19.05 0.06 -4.50
C VAL A 86 20.51 -0.33 -4.47
N GLU A 87 21.03 -0.83 -5.59
CA GLU A 87 22.46 -0.96 -5.78
C GLU A 87 23.01 0.46 -5.70
N THR A 88 23.58 0.81 -4.55
CA THR A 88 24.34 2.04 -4.41
C THR A 88 25.46 1.98 -5.45
N PRO A 89 25.48 2.85 -6.46
CA PRO A 89 26.59 2.87 -7.41
C PRO A 89 27.87 3.08 -6.61
N GLN A 90 28.81 2.16 -6.76
CA GLN A 90 30.08 2.19 -6.05
C GLN A 90 30.72 3.56 -6.26
N THR A 91 30.86 4.31 -5.17
CA THR A 91 31.51 5.60 -5.13
C THR A 91 32.89 5.46 -5.77
N PHE A 92 33.11 6.20 -6.85
CA PHE A 92 34.39 6.30 -7.54
C PHE A 92 35.46 6.66 -6.49
N SER A 93 36.46 5.80 -6.31
CA SER A 93 37.64 6.13 -5.53
C SER A 93 38.38 7.28 -6.22
N SER A 94 38.37 8.47 -5.62
CA SER A 94 39.21 9.59 -6.03
C SER A 94 40.67 9.31 -5.63
N PRO A 95 41.68 9.45 -6.51
CA PRO A 95 43.06 9.09 -6.22
C PRO A 95 43.91 10.31 -5.80
N PHE A 96 43.38 11.21 -4.98
CA PHE A 96 44.11 12.39 -4.53
C PHE A 96 43.70 12.74 -3.10
N ASP A 97 44.49 12.29 -2.13
CA ASP A 97 45.13 13.07 -1.06
C ASP A 97 45.74 12.10 -0.02
N ASP A 98 46.75 12.59 0.70
CA ASP A 98 47.72 11.94 1.63
C ASP A 98 49.07 11.61 0.93
N ASP A 99 50.19 12.30 1.18
CA ASP A 99 50.55 13.23 2.25
C ASP A 99 51.61 14.23 1.77
N GLU A 100 51.42 15.49 2.16
CA GLU A 100 52.50 16.48 2.37
C GLU A 100 53.40 16.01 3.52
N ASP A 101 54.69 15.81 3.24
CA ASP A 101 55.81 15.97 4.20
C ASP A 101 57.13 16.24 3.44
#